data_AF-A0A6B3FK01-F1
#
_entry.id   AF-A0A6B3FK01-F1
#
_cell.length_a   1.000
_cell.length_b   1.000
_cell.length_c   1.000
_cell.angle_alpha   90.00
_cell.angle_beta   90.00
_cell.angle_gamma   90.00
#
_symmetry.space_group_name_H-M   'P 1'
#
loop_
_entity.id
_entity.type
_entity.pdbx_description
1 polymer ?
#
loop_
_entity_poly.entity_id
_entity_poly.type
_entity_poly.pdbx_seq_one_letter_code
_entity_poly.pdbx_strand_id
1 'polypeptide(L)'
;LPGANPVNLLEEKDPHSRVFVSTYPTMMNLIDQTDADGRRIFGPGFFDLIVIDEAHRSIYQRYGAIFDYFDSLLVGLTATPKDEVDRNTYRRFELEDGVPTDVYSLDEAV
;
A
#
# COMPACT_ATOMS: atom_id res chain seq x y z
N LEU A 1 -9.61 -7.98 12.63
CA LEU A 1 -10.28 -8.63 13.78
C LEU A 1 -11.79 -8.48 13.56
N PRO A 2 -12.60 -9.55 13.68
CA PRO A 2 -13.94 -9.61 13.09
C PRO A 2 -14.81 -8.46 13.62
N GLY A 3 -15.30 -7.58 12.73
CA GLY A 3 -16.14 -6.43 13.09
C GLY A 3 -15.50 -5.03 12.93
N ALA A 4 -14.24 -4.93 12.51
CA ALA A 4 -13.69 -3.63 12.12
C ALA A 4 -14.29 -3.18 10.78
N ASN A 5 -15.13 -2.15 10.80
CA ASN A 5 -15.64 -1.55 9.57
C ASN A 5 -14.48 -0.80 8.88
N PRO A 6 -14.18 -1.10 7.61
CA PRO A 6 -13.17 -0.35 6.87
C PRO A 6 -13.63 1.11 6.74
N VAL A 7 -12.73 2.04 7.04
CA VAL A 7 -12.96 3.47 6.81
C VAL A 7 -12.48 3.82 5.41
N ASN A 8 -13.38 4.37 4.60
CA ASN A 8 -13.05 4.89 3.28
C ASN A 8 -12.48 6.30 3.42
N LEU A 9 -11.16 6.44 3.24
CA LEU A 9 -10.45 7.72 3.38
C LEU A 9 -10.80 8.77 2.32
N LEU A 10 -11.60 8.40 1.31
CA LEU A 10 -12.18 9.34 0.34
C LEU A 10 -13.40 10.09 0.91
N GLU A 11 -14.08 9.50 1.90
CA GLU A 11 -15.34 10.02 2.45
C GLU A 11 -15.15 10.50 3.89
N GLU A 12 -14.57 9.65 4.73
CA GLU A 12 -14.41 9.89 6.17
C GLU A 12 -12.97 9.64 6.59
N LYS A 13 -12.47 10.51 7.47
CA LYS A 13 -11.13 10.40 8.04
C LYS A 13 -11.25 10.22 9.54
N ASP A 14 -11.87 9.11 9.96
CA ASP A 14 -11.84 8.69 11.36
C ASP A 14 -10.51 7.97 11.64
N PRO A 15 -9.55 8.61 12.32
CA PRO A 15 -8.25 8.02 12.60
C PRO A 15 -8.31 6.89 13.65
N HIS A 16 -9.46 6.67 14.30
CA HIS A 16 -9.62 5.60 15.30
C HIS A 16 -9.95 4.24 14.71
N SER A 17 -10.18 4.16 13.40
CA SER A 17 -10.35 2.88 12.73
C SER A 17 -9.05 2.07 12.71
N ARG A 18 -9.21 0.77 12.43
CA ARG A 18 -8.10 -0.19 12.31
C ARG A 18 -7.86 -0.66 10.88
N VAL A 19 -8.82 -0.41 10.00
CA VAL A 19 -8.76 -0.82 8.60
C VAL A 19 -9.17 0.39 7.77
N PHE A 20 -8.29 0.76 6.85
CA PHE A 20 -8.46 1.93 6.01
C PHE A 20 -8.37 1.51 4.55
N VAL A 21 -9.25 2.07 3.73
CA VAL A 21 -9.25 1.90 2.28
C VAL A 21 -9.04 3.28 1.67
N SER A 22 -8.13 3.36 0.70
CA SER A 22 -7.78 4.60 0.04
C SER A 22 -7.31 4.35 -1.38
N THR A 23 -7.20 5.43 -2.14
CA THR A 23 -6.51 5.42 -3.43
C THR A 23 -5.12 6.03 -3.27
N TYR A 24 -4.20 5.73 -4.20
CA TYR A 24 -2.85 6.31 -4.18
C TYR A 24 -2.84 7.85 -4.12
N PRO A 25 -3.63 8.59 -4.94
CA PRO A 25 -3.67 10.06 -4.84
C PRO A 25 -4.15 10.54 -3.47
N THR A 26 -5.18 9.91 -2.91
CA THR A 26 -5.71 10.29 -1.60
C THR A 26 -4.67 10.08 -0.52
N MET A 27 -4.01 8.91 -0.48
CA MET A 27 -2.98 8.63 0.51
C MET A 27 -1.76 9.54 0.36
N MET A 28 -1.33 9.84 -0.87
CA MET A 28 -0.24 10.80 -1.13
C MET A 28 -0.55 12.18 -0.54
N ASN A 29 -1.80 12.64 -0.60
CA ASN A 29 -2.20 13.91 0.00
C ASN A 29 -2.32 13.83 1.53
N LEU A 30 -2.48 12.64 2.11
CA LEU A 30 -2.70 12.43 3.54
C LEU A 30 -1.39 12.35 4.32
N ILE A 31 -0.32 11.79 3.76
CA ILE A 31 0.99 11.68 4.44
C ILE A 31 1.58 13.05 4.82
N ASP A 32 1.17 14.10 4.10
CA ASP A 32 1.55 15.49 4.34
C ASP A 32 0.54 16.29 5.18
N GLN A 33 -0.60 15.71 5.57
CA GLN A 33 -1.57 16.40 6.42
C GLN A 33 -1.13 16.42 7.89
N THR A 34 -1.42 17.54 8.56
CA THR A 34 -1.16 17.73 9.98
C THR A 34 -2.43 18.15 10.72
N ASP A 35 -2.51 17.78 12.00
CA ASP A 35 -3.55 18.27 12.91
C ASP A 35 -3.26 19.70 13.41
N ALA A 36 -4.12 20.23 14.27
CA ALA A 36 -3.98 21.57 14.83
C ALA A 36 -2.70 21.76 15.68
N ASP A 37 -2.13 20.67 16.20
CA ASP A 37 -0.89 20.66 16.98
C ASP A 37 0.35 20.46 16.09
N GLY A 38 0.17 20.43 14.76
CA GLY A 38 1.23 20.24 13.78
C GLY A 38 1.72 18.79 13.67
N ARG A 39 1.01 17.82 14.23
CA ARG A 39 1.37 16.40 14.18
C ARG A 39 0.81 15.77 12.91
N ARG A 40 1.56 14.84 12.31
CA ARG A 40 1.07 14.07 11.16
C ARG A 40 -0.15 13.25 11.56
N ILE A 41 -1.25 13.40 10.82
CA ILE A 41 -2.49 12.64 11.08
C ILE A 41 -2.22 11.14 10.92
N PHE A 42 -1.55 10.79 9.82
CA PHE A 42 -1.01 9.46 9.56
C PHE A 42 0.51 9.58 9.61
N GLY A 43 1.11 9.39 10.79
CA GLY A 43 2.56 9.40 10.94
C GLY A 43 3.25 8.16 10.35
N PRO A 44 4.58 8.14 10.25
CA PRO A 44 5.34 7.02 9.67
C PRO A 44 5.04 5.65 10.30
N GLY A 45 4.81 5.60 11.62
CA GLY A 45 4.49 4.36 12.35
C GLY A 45 2.98 4.14 12.55
N PHE A 46 2.12 4.75 11.74
CA PHE A 46 0.67 4.63 11.92
C PHE A 46 0.12 3.27 11.48
N PHE A 47 0.67 2.70 10.41
CA PHE A 47 0.26 1.40 9.87
C PHE A 47 1.31 0.35 10.18
N ASP A 48 0.89 -0.80 10.69
CA ASP A 48 1.77 -1.97 10.82
C ASP A 48 1.89 -2.74 9.49
N LEU A 49 0.86 -2.67 8.64
CA LEU A 49 0.73 -3.39 7.37
C LEU A 49 0.00 -2.53 6.34
N ILE A 50 0.54 -2.47 5.12
CA ILE A 50 -0.09 -1.86 3.95
C ILE A 50 -0.25 -2.93 2.87
N VAL A 51 -1.48 -3.11 2.40
CA VAL A 51 -1.81 -3.96 1.25
C VAL A 51 -1.97 -3.07 0.02
N ILE A 52 -1.24 -3.38 -1.03
CA ILE A 52 -1.11 -2.59 -2.25
C ILE A 52 -1.78 -3.38 -3.37
N ASP A 53 -2.92 -2.89 -3.84
CA ASP A 53 -3.62 -3.49 -4.98
C ASP A 53 -3.07 -2.95 -6.31
N GLU A 54 -3.05 -3.79 -7.34
CA GLU A 54 -2.41 -3.50 -8.63
C GLU A 54 -0.97 -2.97 -8.46
N ALA A 55 -0.16 -3.72 -7.71
CA ALA A 55 1.22 -3.41 -7.43
C ALA A 55 2.12 -3.57 -8.68
N HIS A 56 2.27 -2.47 -9.43
CA HIS A 56 3.01 -2.41 -10.69
C HIS A 56 4.10 -1.32 -10.71
N ARG A 57 5.13 -1.45 -11.55
CA ARG A 57 6.25 -0.48 -11.63
C ARG A 57 5.79 0.97 -11.81
N SER A 58 4.76 1.21 -12.62
CA SER A 58 4.23 2.56 -12.86
C SER A 58 3.70 3.21 -11.58
N ILE A 59 3.08 2.41 -10.70
CA ILE A 59 2.62 2.85 -9.38
C ILE A 59 3.81 3.18 -8.48
N TYR A 60 4.82 2.32 -8.40
CA TYR A 60 6.02 2.60 -7.60
C TYR A 60 6.77 3.86 -8.04
N GLN A 61 6.87 4.10 -9.35
CA GLN A 61 7.50 5.31 -9.87
C GLN A 61 6.73 6.59 -9.52
N ARG A 62 5.39 6.51 -9.52
CA ARG A 62 4.52 7.68 -9.30
C ARG A 62 4.22 7.94 -7.82
N TYR A 63 4.10 6.88 -7.03
CA TYR A 63 3.61 6.91 -5.65
C TYR A 63 4.59 6.30 -4.64
N GLY A 64 5.84 6.05 -5.03
CA GLY A 64 6.87 5.44 -4.20
C GLY A 64 7.07 6.12 -2.84
N ALA A 65 6.85 7.44 -2.75
CA ALA A 65 6.95 8.19 -1.51
C ALA A 65 5.98 7.71 -0.42
N ILE A 66 4.81 7.14 -0.78
CA ILE A 66 3.88 6.57 0.20
C ILE A 66 4.53 5.37 0.89
N PHE A 67 5.17 4.50 0.12
CA PHE A 67 5.79 3.27 0.62
C PHE A 67 7.08 3.55 1.40
N ASP A 68 7.81 4.60 1.01
CA ASP A 68 9.03 5.02 1.71
C ASP A 68 8.71 5.80 3.01
N TYR A 69 7.49 6.33 3.14
CA TYR A 69 7.07 7.13 4.30
C TYR A 69 6.68 6.29 5.51
N PHE A 70 5.99 5.16 5.29
CA PHE A 70 5.50 4.32 6.37
C PHE A 70 6.52 3.24 6.74
N ASP A 71 6.85 3.14 8.02
CA ASP A 71 7.62 2.05 8.60
C ASP A 71 6.66 0.87 8.87
N SER A 72 6.36 0.12 7.81
CA SER A 72 5.30 -0.89 7.80
C SER A 72 5.65 -2.08 6.90
N LEU A 73 5.03 -3.22 7.17
CA LEU A 73 5.08 -4.35 6.23
C LEU A 73 4.29 -4.00 4.97
N LEU A 74 4.83 -4.32 3.80
CA LEU A 74 4.17 -4.06 2.51
C LEU A 74 3.83 -5.39 1.83
N VAL A 75 2.56 -5.54 1.40
CA VAL A 75 2.08 -6.70 0.64
C VAL A 75 1.51 -6.22 -0.69
N GLY A 76 2.19 -6.55 -1.80
CA GLY A 76 1.73 -6.23 -3.15
C GLY A 76 0.88 -7.35 -3.75
N LEU A 77 -0.29 -7.00 -4.29
CA LEU A 77 -1.17 -7.86 -5.06
C LEU A 77 -1.17 -7.41 -6.51
N THR A 78 -1.11 -8.34 -7.44
CA THR A 78 -1.13 -8.05 -8.88
C THR A 78 -1.69 -9.24 -9.65
N ALA A 79 -2.46 -8.95 -10.70
CA ALA A 79 -2.91 -9.94 -11.67
C ALA A 79 -1.89 -10.16 -12.81
N THR A 80 -0.88 -9.32 -12.95
CA THR A 80 0.09 -9.37 -14.06
C THR A 80 1.56 -9.38 -13.58
N PRO A 81 1.99 -10.45 -12.88
CA PRO A 81 3.28 -10.48 -12.16
C PRO A 81 4.53 -10.54 -13.05
N LYS A 82 4.42 -11.01 -14.31
CA LYS A 82 5.58 -11.41 -15.12
C LYS A 82 6.25 -10.29 -15.93
N ASP A 83 5.56 -9.19 -16.21
CA ASP A 83 6.03 -8.20 -17.20
C ASP A 83 6.34 -6.81 -16.61
N GLU A 84 6.07 -6.59 -15.33
CA GLU A 84 5.89 -5.21 -14.85
C GLU A 84 6.56 -4.86 -13.52
N VAL A 85 7.36 -5.74 -12.94
CA VAL A 85 8.09 -5.45 -11.70
C VAL A 85 9.59 -5.37 -12.00
N ASP A 86 10.17 -4.18 -11.82
CA ASP A 86 11.59 -3.90 -12.08
C ASP A 86 12.47 -4.42 -10.92
N ARG A 87 13.73 -4.76 -11.20
CA ARG A 87 14.74 -5.22 -10.23
C ARG A 87 14.90 -4.28 -9.01
N ASN A 88 14.59 -2.99 -9.17
CA ASN A 88 14.66 -2.02 -8.07
C ASN A 88 13.44 -2.07 -7.13
N THR A 89 12.30 -2.56 -7.59
CA THR A 89 11.09 -2.70 -6.75
C THR A 89 11.23 -3.89 -5.81
N TYR A 90 11.73 -5.04 -6.29
CA TYR A 90 11.95 -6.25 -5.47
C TYR A 90 12.88 -6.00 -4.29
N ARG A 91 13.94 -5.20 -4.50
CA ARG A 91 14.87 -4.80 -3.44
C ARG A 91 14.22 -3.99 -2.31
N ARG A 92 13.09 -3.32 -2.53
CA ARG A 92 12.35 -2.57 -1.49
C ARG A 92 11.45 -3.45 -0.63
N PHE A 93 11.15 -4.67 -1.08
CA PHE A 93 10.33 -5.65 -0.35
C PHE A 93 11.17 -6.79 0.26
N GLU A 94 12.50 -6.72 0.18
CA GLU A 94 13.41 -7.85 0.52
C GLU A 94 13.10 -9.15 -0.26
N LEU A 95 12.39 -9.06 -1.38
CA LEU A 95 12.01 -10.19 -2.22
C LEU A 95 13.09 -10.48 -3.27
N GLU A 96 13.29 -11.75 -3.61
CA GLU A 96 14.15 -12.15 -4.73
C GLU A 96 13.57 -11.65 -6.06
N ASP A 97 14.44 -11.09 -6.91
CA ASP A 97 14.08 -10.46 -8.18
C ASP A 97 13.18 -11.35 -9.05
N GLY A 98 12.01 -10.82 -9.45
CA GLY A 98 11.19 -11.41 -10.52
C GLY A 98 10.31 -12.60 -10.11
N VAL A 99 10.33 -13.01 -8.82
CA VAL A 99 9.58 -14.17 -8.35
C VAL A 99 8.52 -13.74 -7.35
N PRO A 100 7.23 -13.70 -7.73
CA PRO A 100 6.15 -13.54 -6.75
C PRO A 100 6.21 -14.66 -5.71
N THR A 101 5.92 -14.32 -4.44
CA THR A 101 5.89 -15.29 -3.33
C THR A 101 4.89 -16.42 -3.59
N ASP A 102 3.78 -16.11 -4.25
CA ASP A 102 2.74 -17.05 -4.66
C ASP A 102 2.07 -16.53 -5.95
N VAL A 103 1.58 -17.44 -6.79
CA VAL A 103 0.86 -17.12 -8.04
C VAL A 103 -0.29 -18.08 -8.21
N TYR A 104 -1.49 -17.52 -8.31
CA TYR A 104 -2.65 -18.24 -8.81
C TYR A 104 -2.95 -17.72 -10.22
N SER A 105 -2.69 -18.56 -11.21
CA SER A 105 -2.79 -18.18 -12.62
C SER A 105 -4.21 -18.25 -13.15
N LEU A 106 -4.48 -17.56 -14.27
CA LEU A 106 -5.78 -17.64 -14.95
C LEU A 106 -6.15 -19.09 -15.31
N ASP A 107 -5.17 -19.88 -15.77
CA ASP A 107 -5.40 -21.28 -16.14
C ASP A 107 -5.82 -22.14 -14.94
N GLU A 108 -5.38 -21.81 -13.72
CA GLU A 108 -5.80 -22.49 -12.49
C GLU A 108 -7.16 -22.00 -11.98
N ALA A 109 -7.58 -20.80 -12.40
CA ALA A 109 -8.84 -20.17 -12.01
C ALA A 109 -10.06 -20.63 -12.83
N VAL A 110 -9.84 -21.35 -13.94
CA VAL A 110 -10.87 -21.77 -14.91
C VAL A 110 -11.27 -23.23 -14.74
#